data_AF-A0A9Q1GEL2-F1
#
_entry.id   AF-A0A9Q1GEL2-F1
#
_cell.length_a   1.000
_cell.length_b   1.000
_cell.length_c   1.000
_cell.angle_alpha   90.00
_cell.angle_beta   90.00
_cell.angle_gamma   90.00
#
_symmetry.space_group_name_H-M   'P 1'
#
loop_
_entity.id
_entity.type
_entity.pdbx_description
1 polymer ?
#
loop_
_entity_poly.entity_id
_entity_poly.type
_entity_poly.pdbx_seq_one_letter_code
_entity_poly.pdbx_strand_id
1 'polypeptide(L)' 'MMPNWICCNSCFHPPAADRRLAVTTCGHIICQNCFQKGKQGECLICKAQCQVSPLTDKSGPEVKGPLL' A
#
# COMPACT_ATOMS: atom_id res chain seq x y z
N MET A 1 5.65 -15.37 -1.81
CA MET A 1 4.70 -15.13 -0.71
C MET A 1 4.64 -13.63 -0.50
N MET A 2 3.45 -13.01 -0.43
CA MET A 2 3.41 -11.59 -0.11
C MET A 2 3.81 -11.42 1.36
N PRO A 3 4.69 -10.47 1.68
CA PRO A 3 5.15 -10.29 3.04
C PRO A 3 3.99 -9.99 4.01
N ASN A 4 3.91 -10.77 5.10
CA ASN A 4 2.90 -10.59 6.15
C ASN A 4 3.20 -9.38 7.06
N TRP A 5 4.32 -8.68 6.85
CA TRP A 5 4.70 -7.49 7.64
C TRP A 5 3.98 -6.22 7.20
N ILE A 6 3.24 -6.26 6.08
CA ILE A 6 2.47 -5.14 5.55
C ILE A 6 0.98 -5.46 5.63
N CYS A 7 0.19 -4.59 6.25
CA CYS A 7 -1.26 -4.70 6.35
C CYS A 7 -1.94 -3.42 5.84
N CYS A 8 -3.25 -3.48 5.59
CA CYS A 8 -4.05 -2.29 5.37
C CYS A 8 -4.15 -1.45 6.66
N ASN A 9 -3.87 -0.15 6.58
CA ASN A 9 -3.92 0.76 7.72
C ASN A 9 -5.35 1.08 8.20
N SER A 10 -6.39 0.64 7.48
CA SER A 10 -7.79 0.85 7.84
C SER A 10 -8.44 -0.38 8.47
N CYS A 11 -8.20 -1.57 7.92
CA CYS A 11 -8.83 -2.82 8.39
C CYS A 11 -7.84 -3.83 8.98
N PHE A 12 -6.55 -3.51 9.02
CA PHE A 12 -5.46 -4.32 9.58
C PHE A 12 -5.29 -5.70 8.97
N HIS A 13 -5.96 -5.98 7.86
CA HIS A 13 -5.82 -7.24 7.17
C HIS A 13 -4.56 -7.28 6.28
N PRO A 14 -3.87 -8.44 6.21
CA PRO A 14 -2.73 -8.64 5.32
C PRO A 14 -3.19 -8.74 3.85
N PRO A 15 -2.26 -8.63 2.89
CA PRO A 15 -2.52 -8.91 1.49
C PRO A 15 -2.96 -10.36 1.29
N ALA A 16 -3.89 -10.59 0.37
CA ALA A 16 -4.38 -11.91 -0.03
C ALA A 16 -4.66 -11.94 -1.53
N ALA A 17 -4.95 -13.11 -2.10
CA ALA A 17 -5.24 -13.24 -3.54
C ALA A 17 -6.36 -12.29 -4.01
N ASP A 18 -7.40 -12.13 -3.19
CA ASP A 18 -8.53 -11.22 -3.41
C ASP A 18 -8.34 -9.82 -2.77
N ARG A 19 -7.23 -9.60 -2.05
CA ARG A 19 -6.98 -8.38 -1.29
C ARG A 19 -5.63 -7.79 -1.67
N ARG A 20 -5.62 -7.01 -2.74
CA ARG A 20 -4.45 -6.23 -3.18
C ARG A 20 -4.30 -4.98 -2.34
N LEU A 21 -3.06 -4.60 -2.08
CA LEU A 21 -2.70 -3.36 -1.37
C LEU A 21 -2.24 -2.28 -2.35
N ALA A 22 -2.46 -1.04 -1.97
CA ALA A 22 -1.96 0.14 -2.64
C ALA A 22 -1.43 1.14 -1.61
N VAL A 23 -0.47 1.95 -2.02
CA VAL A 23 0.12 3.01 -1.20
C VAL A 23 -0.32 4.37 -1.71
N THR A 24 -0.65 5.25 -0.78
CA THR A 24 -0.99 6.65 -1.07
C THR A 24 0.27 7.52 -1.03
N THR A 25 0.26 8.68 -1.69
CA THR A 25 1.41 9.63 -1.65
C THR A 25 1.73 10.16 -0.26
N CYS A 26 0.79 10.11 0.69
CA CYS A 26 1.03 10.41 2.10
C CYS A 26 1.58 9.22 2.92
N GLY A 27 1.88 8.08 2.27
CA GLY A 27 2.50 6.91 2.89
C GLY A 27 1.54 5.89 3.52
N HIS A 28 0.23 6.15 3.55
CA HIS A 28 -0.73 5.17 4.08
C HIS A 28 -0.99 4.04 3.09
N ILE A 29 -1.05 2.81 3.61
CA ILE A 29 -1.29 1.60 2.83
C ILE A 29 -2.76 1.17 2.99
N ILE A 30 -3.47 1.00 1.88
CA ILE A 30 -4.89 0.72 1.84
C ILE A 30 -5.17 -0.48 0.92
N CYS A 31 -6.08 -1.37 1.32
CA CYS A 31 -6.51 -2.47 0.46
C CYS A 31 -7.61 -2.04 -0.52
N GLN A 32 -7.77 -2.79 -1.62
CA GLN A 32 -8.79 -2.54 -2.63
C GLN A 32 -10.20 -2.36 -2.04
N ASN A 33 -10.58 -3.20 -1.06
CA ASN A 33 -11.90 -3.16 -0.44
C ASN A 33 -12.11 -1.90 0.41
N CYS A 34 -11.06 -1.39 1.08
CA CYS A 34 -11.13 -0.13 1.82
C CYS A 34 -11.10 1.08 0.87
N PHE A 35 -10.36 0.99 -0.24
CA PHE A 35 -10.31 2.06 -1.23
C PHE A 35 -11.68 2.29 -1.89
N GLN A 36 -12.42 1.24 -2.23
CA GLN A 36 -13.77 1.33 -2.80
C GLN A 36 -14.80 1.99 -1.86
N LYS A 37 -14.55 2.00 -0.55
CA LYS A 37 -15.40 2.68 0.45
C LYS A 37 -15.05 4.15 0.63
N GLY A 38 -13.88 4.58 0.11
CA GLY A 38 -13.37 5.93 0.24
C GLY A 38 -13.78 6.84 -0.92
N LYS A 39 -13.30 8.08 -0.87
CA LYS A 39 -13.44 9.05 -1.95
C LYS A 39 -12.22 8.99 -2.87
N GLN A 40 -12.44 9.02 -4.18
CA GLN A 40 -11.34 9.03 -5.15
C GLN A 40 -10.45 10.28 -4.95
N GLY A 41 -9.13 10.06 -4.94
CA GLY A 41 -8.15 11.13 -4.75
C GLY A 41 -7.97 11.59 -3.30
N GLU A 42 -8.59 10.92 -2.33
CA GLU A 42 -8.48 11.25 -0.89
C GLU A 42 -7.98 10.04 -0.11
N CYS A 43 -7.01 10.25 0.79
CA CYS A 43 -6.54 9.20 1.68
C CYS A 43 -7.60 8.87 2.73
N LEU A 44 -8.00 7.60 2.82
CA LEU A 44 -9.00 7.15 3.79
C LEU A 44 -8.59 7.41 5.26
N ILE A 45 -7.28 7.39 5.56
CA ILE A 45 -6.73 7.52 6.91
C ILE A 45 -6.61 8.97 7.36
N CYS A 46 -5.84 9.79 6.64
CA CYS A 46 -5.53 11.16 7.05
C CYS A 46 -6.35 12.23 6.31
N LYS A 47 -7.21 11.85 5.36
CA LYS A 47 -8.06 12.76 4.55
C LYS A 47 -7.32 13.74 3.65
N ALA A 48 -6.00 13.59 3.50
CA ALA A 48 -5.23 14.38 2.55
C ALA A 48 -5.57 14.00 1.10
N GLN A 49 -5.46 14.97 0.19
CA GLN A 49 -5.54 14.70 -1.24
C GLN A 49 -4.31 13.90 -1.67
N CYS A 50 -4.52 12.70 -2.22
CA CYS A 50 -3.46 11.73 -2.47
C CYS A 50 -3.68 10.97 -3.77
N GLN A 51 -2.58 10.71 -4.47
CA GLN A 51 -2.59 9.69 -5.51
C GLN A 51 -2.39 8.31 -4.88
N VAL A 52 -2.94 7.28 -5.52
CA VAL A 52 -2.89 5.89 -5.05
C VAL A 52 -2.21 5.03 -6.09
N SER A 53 -1.15 4.34 -5.67
CA SER A 53 -0.34 3.47 -6.52
C SER A 53 -0.41 2.03 -6.02
N PRO A 54 -0.72 1.03 -6.87
CA PRO A 54 -0.76 -0.36 -6.45
C PRO A 54 0.62 -0.81 -5.96
N LEU A 55 0.65 -1.52 -4.83
CA LEU A 55 1.86 -2.22 -4.40
C LEU A 55 2.02 -3.43 -5.32
N THR A 56 3.09 -3.41 -6.11
CA THR A 56 3.52 -4.56 -6.92
C THR A 56 4.69 -5.21 -6.20
N ASP A 57 4.82 -6.53 -6.34
CA ASP A 57 5.95 -7.31 -5.84
C ASP A 57 7.18 -7.02 -6.73
N LYS A 58 7.59 -5.76 -6.78
CA LYS A 58 8.84 -5.34 -7.40
C LYS A 58 9.87 -5.34 -6.29
N SER A 59 10.31 -6.54 -5.96
CA SER A 59 11.67 -6.72 -5.44
C SER A 59 12.61 -6.25 -6.54
N GLY A 60 12.91 -4.95 -6.58
CA GLY A 60 14.01 -4.44 -7.40
C GLY A 60 15.30 -5.10 -6.92
N PRO A 61 16.32 -5.28 -7.79
CA PRO A 61 17.60 -5.80 -7.35
C PRO A 61 18.05 -4.98 -6.13
N GLU A 62 18.38 -5.69 -5.05
CA GLU A 62 18.93 -5.13 -3.82
C GLU A 62 19.83 -3.95 -4.17
N VAL A 63 19.56 -2.78 -3.59
CA VAL A 63 20.49 -1.65 -3.69
C VAL A 63 21.79 -2.11 -3.04
N LYS A 64 22.72 -2.59 -3.86
CA LYS A 64 24.10 -2.81 -3.46
C LYS A 64 24.68 -1.42 -3.21
N GLY A 65 24.47 -0.91 -2.00
CA GLY A 65 25.21 0.25 -1.51
C GLY A 65 26.70 -0.06 -1.66
N PRO A 66 27.52 0.83 -2.24
CA PRO A 66 28.95 0.59 -2.30
C PRO A 66 29.47 0.47 -0.87
N LEU A 67 30.09 -0.67 -0.57
CA LEU A 67 30.97 -0.78 0.59
C LEU A 67 32.11 0.21 0.35
N LEU A 68 32.15 1.27 1.16
CA LEU A 68 33.34 2.09 1.36
C LEU A 68 34.42 1.26 2.03
#